data_AF-A0A353GGE3-F1
#
_entry.id   AF-A0A353GGE3-F1
#
_cell.length_a   1.000
_cell.length_b   1.000
_cell.length_c   1.000
_cell.angle_alpha   90.00
_cell.angle_beta   90.00
_cell.angle_gamma   90.00
#
_symmetry.space_group_name_H-M   'P 1'
#
loop_
_entity.id
_entity.type
_entity.pdbx_description
1 polymer ?
#
loop_
_entity_poly.entity_id
_entity_poly.type
_entity_poly.pdbx_seq_one_letter_code
_entity_poly.pdbx_strand_id
1 'polypeptide(L)'
;MLKAWHNAVFYPPRQCAIVFKIAFSGKESQGQMSSLTGAKGAHDQRRHERYVCHLKMTYTILSTNDSTPYEYGVAHSRNLSESGVSVMTEQRIKVPILMQLNINLPMRPFHLLILAKAVRCDVLPNSNLFEIGLKFVGILPPEFKRLVATLAPDGQSDSDGSLEA
;
A
#
# COMPACT_ATOMS: atom_id res chain seq x y z
N MET A 1 39.40 -35.51 -25.13
CA MET A 1 37.95 -35.59 -25.43
C MET A 1 37.17 -35.05 -24.23
N LEU A 2 36.34 -34.02 -24.46
CA LEU A 2 35.06 -33.64 -23.81
C LEU A 2 35.03 -33.42 -22.27
N LYS A 3 34.95 -32.15 -21.83
CA LYS A 3 33.76 -31.41 -21.26
C LYS A 3 33.47 -31.78 -19.80
N ALA A 4 33.81 -30.97 -18.79
CA ALA A 4 33.24 -29.69 -18.37
C ALA A 4 31.89 -29.79 -17.61
N TRP A 5 31.72 -28.89 -16.62
CA TRP A 5 30.49 -28.49 -15.87
C TRP A 5 30.17 -29.30 -14.60
N HIS A 6 29.84 -28.74 -13.41
CA HIS A 6 29.42 -27.40 -12.98
C HIS A 6 30.00 -27.05 -11.59
N ASN A 7 30.58 -25.85 -11.48
CA ASN A 7 30.78 -25.14 -10.21
C ASN A 7 29.44 -24.50 -9.80
N ALA A 8 28.86 -24.95 -8.68
CA ALA A 8 27.73 -24.26 -8.07
C ALA A 8 28.27 -23.11 -7.20
N VAL A 9 28.27 -21.89 -7.75
CA VAL A 9 28.57 -20.68 -6.98
C VAL A 9 27.35 -20.36 -6.13
N PHE A 10 27.46 -20.65 -4.84
CA PHE A 10 26.49 -20.29 -3.82
C PHE A 10 26.60 -18.77 -3.57
N TYR A 11 25.71 -17.97 -4.15
CA TYR A 11 25.60 -16.55 -3.83
C TYR A 11 24.77 -16.38 -2.55
N PRO A 12 25.34 -15.83 -1.46
CA PRO A 12 24.53 -15.43 -0.31
C PRO A 12 23.62 -14.25 -0.71
N PRO A 13 22.40 -14.14 -0.15
CA PRO A 13 21.54 -13.00 -0.39
C PRO A 13 22.23 -11.73 0.14
N ARG A 14 22.59 -10.82 -0.77
CA ARG A 14 23.06 -9.48 -0.42
C ARG A 14 21.95 -8.80 0.36
N GLN A 15 22.18 -8.63 1.66
CA GLN A 15 21.41 -7.74 2.51
C GLN A 15 21.64 -6.31 2.01
N CYS A 16 20.78 -5.83 1.10
CA CYS A 16 20.64 -4.41 0.84
C CYS A 16 19.98 -3.79 2.07
N ALA A 17 20.81 -3.38 3.03
CA ALA A 17 20.42 -2.52 4.14
C ALA A 17 20.08 -1.13 3.54
N ILE A 18 18.87 -0.99 3.02
CA ILE A 18 18.35 0.33 2.66
C ILE A 18 17.78 0.94 3.94
N VAL A 19 18.61 1.74 4.60
CA VAL A 19 18.21 2.60 5.72
C VAL A 19 17.34 3.71 5.13
N PHE A 20 16.03 3.50 5.09
CA PHE A 20 15.09 4.57 4.79
C PHE A 20 14.68 5.27 6.09
N LYS A 21 15.13 6.51 6.20
CA LYS A 21 14.66 7.49 7.17
C LYS A 21 13.17 7.72 6.91
N ILE A 22 12.29 7.18 7.76
CA ILE A 22 10.85 7.46 7.70
C ILE A 22 10.68 8.92 8.12
N ALA A 23 10.60 9.82 7.15
CA ALA A 23 10.20 11.20 7.38
C ALA A 23 8.67 11.22 7.51
N PHE A 24 8.18 11.34 8.75
CA PHE A 24 6.82 11.78 9.00
C PHE A 24 6.74 13.25 8.62
N SER A 25 6.24 13.54 7.43
CA SER A 25 5.90 14.91 7.01
C SER A 25 4.58 15.27 7.67
N GLY A 26 4.66 15.86 8.86
CA GLY A 26 3.58 16.65 9.42
C GLY A 26 3.29 17.81 8.47
N LYS A 27 2.05 17.92 8.02
CA LYS A 27 1.61 18.97 7.10
C LYS A 27 1.43 20.27 7.91
N GLU A 28 2.27 21.27 7.61
CA GLU A 28 2.04 22.64 8.03
C GLU A 28 0.74 23.17 7.43
N SER A 29 -0.11 23.68 8.32
CA SER A 29 -1.29 24.48 7.99
C SER A 29 -0.84 25.84 7.49
N GLN A 30 -0.82 26.04 6.17
CA GLN A 30 -0.90 27.38 5.59
C GLN A 30 -2.21 27.51 4.83
N GLY A 31 -3.14 28.23 5.46
CA GLY A 31 -4.26 28.83 4.77
C GLY A 31 -3.76 29.88 3.79
N GLN A 32 -4.19 29.77 2.54
CA GLN A 32 -4.27 30.92 1.66
C GLN A 32 -5.48 30.76 0.75
N MET A 33 -6.47 31.61 0.99
CA MET A 33 -7.61 31.85 0.12
C MET A 33 -7.10 32.24 -1.27
N SER A 34 -7.49 31.48 -2.28
CA SER A 34 -7.60 32.00 -3.63
C SER A 34 -8.90 31.51 -4.26
N SER A 35 -9.72 32.50 -4.56
CA SER A 35 -11.01 32.42 -5.24
C SER A 35 -10.87 32.09 -6.72
N LEU A 36 -11.97 31.59 -7.29
CA LEU A 36 -12.34 31.52 -8.72
C LEU A 36 -11.90 30.27 -9.49
N THR A 37 -12.84 29.33 -9.69
CA THR A 37 -13.56 29.11 -10.96
C THR A 37 -14.29 27.75 -10.91
N GLY A 38 -15.54 27.73 -11.38
CA GLY A 38 -16.41 26.58 -11.30
C GLY A 38 -15.94 25.41 -12.16
N ALA A 39 -15.59 24.30 -11.51
CA ALA A 39 -15.60 22.97 -12.11
C ALA A 39 -16.79 22.19 -11.52
N LYS A 40 -17.78 21.95 -12.39
CA LYS A 40 -18.97 21.13 -12.16
C LYS A 40 -18.56 19.79 -11.58
N GLY A 41 -19.17 19.42 -10.45
CA GLY A 41 -18.70 18.37 -9.55
C GLY A 41 -18.50 17.01 -10.18
N ALA A 42 -17.26 16.53 -10.15
CA ALA A 42 -17.01 15.11 -10.03
C ALA A 42 -17.40 14.73 -8.59
N HIS A 43 -18.61 14.18 -8.40
CA HIS A 43 -18.98 13.57 -7.14
C HIS A 43 -17.89 12.58 -6.74
N ASP A 44 -17.14 12.90 -5.69
CA ASP A 44 -16.17 11.98 -5.12
C ASP A 44 -16.97 10.81 -4.51
N GLN A 45 -17.21 9.75 -5.29
CA GLN A 45 -17.97 8.56 -4.86
C GLN A 45 -17.20 7.69 -3.87
N ARG A 46 -16.14 8.22 -3.25
CA ARG A 46 -15.29 7.47 -2.33
C ARG A 46 -15.98 7.40 -0.98
N ARG A 47 -16.19 6.17 -0.53
CA ARG A 47 -16.81 5.89 0.78
C ARG A 47 -15.85 6.08 1.96
N HIS A 48 -14.53 6.10 1.73
CA HIS A 48 -13.51 6.11 2.78
C HIS A 48 -12.37 7.04 2.39
N GLU A 49 -11.85 7.77 3.37
CA GLU A 49 -10.65 8.60 3.23
C GLU A 49 -9.40 7.75 2.91
N ARG A 50 -8.40 8.38 2.30
CA ARG A 50 -7.13 7.75 1.94
C ARG A 50 -5.99 8.47 2.62
N TYR A 51 -5.19 7.73 3.36
CA TYR A 51 -4.00 8.24 4.03
C TYR A 51 -2.77 7.92 3.21
N VAL A 52 -1.96 8.94 2.92
CA VAL A 52 -0.70 8.78 2.21
C VAL A 52 0.26 8.04 3.14
N CYS A 53 0.73 6.87 2.71
CA CYS A 53 1.56 6.02 3.55
C CYS A 53 2.52 5.23 2.67
N HIS A 54 3.81 5.22 3.04
CA HIS A 54 4.88 4.56 2.29
C HIS A 54 5.42 3.34 3.05
N LEU A 55 4.61 2.30 3.13
CA LEU A 55 4.98 1.02 3.74
C LEU A 55 5.57 0.11 2.66
N LYS A 56 6.71 -0.50 3.00
CA LYS A 56 7.27 -1.59 2.23
C LYS A 56 6.47 -2.85 2.54
N MET A 57 6.00 -3.52 1.49
CA MET A 57 5.29 -4.78 1.60
C MET A 57 5.77 -5.76 0.54
N THR A 58 5.59 -7.03 0.82
CA THR A 58 5.70 -8.07 -0.19
C THR A 58 4.32 -8.57 -0.56
N TYR A 59 4.16 -9.03 -1.79
CA TYR A 59 2.91 -9.64 -2.22
C TYR A 59 3.17 -11.00 -2.84
N THR A 60 2.15 -11.84 -2.77
CA THR A 60 2.09 -13.15 -3.39
C THR A 60 0.83 -13.21 -4.22
N ILE A 61 0.97 -13.48 -5.51
CA ILE A 61 -0.17 -13.70 -6.40
C ILE A 61 -0.70 -15.11 -6.15
N LEU A 62 -1.99 -15.22 -5.83
CA LEU A 62 -2.68 -16.49 -5.65
C LEU A 62 -3.40 -16.83 -6.96
N SER A 63 -2.69 -17.49 -7.88
CA SER A 63 -3.27 -17.97 -9.15
C SER A 63 -3.75 -19.42 -9.00
N THR A 64 -4.93 -19.73 -9.54
CA THR A 64 -5.49 -21.08 -9.51
C THR A 64 -5.11 -21.94 -10.73
N ASN A 65 -4.56 -21.34 -11.80
CA ASN A 65 -4.54 -21.98 -13.11
C ASN A 65 -3.16 -22.19 -13.75
N ASP A 66 -2.09 -21.59 -13.21
CA ASP A 66 -0.74 -21.70 -13.79
C ASP A 66 0.20 -22.57 -12.95
N SER A 67 1.08 -23.32 -13.61
CA SER A 67 2.08 -24.22 -13.00
C SER A 67 3.19 -23.50 -12.22
N THR A 68 3.19 -22.16 -12.23
CA THR A 68 3.98 -21.31 -11.34
C THR A 68 3.05 -20.75 -10.26
N PRO A 69 2.86 -21.49 -9.15
CA PRO A 69 1.76 -21.22 -8.22
C PRO A 69 1.91 -19.89 -7.46
N TYR A 70 3.11 -19.31 -7.43
CA TYR A 70 3.41 -18.12 -6.65
C TYR A 70 4.38 -17.19 -7.40
N GLU A 71 3.89 -16.02 -7.75
CA GLU A 71 4.75 -14.88 -8.10
C GLU A 71 4.90 -13.99 -6.87
N TYR A 72 6.15 -13.78 -6.46
CA TYR A 72 6.51 -12.91 -5.35
C TYR A 72 7.03 -11.59 -5.87
N GLY A 73 6.56 -10.50 -5.31
CA GLY A 73 7.06 -9.17 -5.63
C GLY A 73 7.17 -8.28 -4.40
N VAL A 74 7.96 -7.21 -4.57
CA VAL A 74 8.03 -6.11 -3.60
C VAL A 74 7.14 -4.99 -4.12
N ALA A 75 6.39 -4.38 -3.22
CA ALA A 75 5.60 -3.20 -3.52
C ALA A 75 5.71 -2.17 -2.41
N HIS A 76 5.43 -0.93 -2.77
CA HIS A 76 5.35 0.19 -1.84
C HIS A 76 3.93 0.71 -1.81
N SER A 77 3.32 0.84 -0.63
CA SER A 77 2.05 1.55 -0.57
C SER A 77 2.25 3.01 -0.98
N ARG A 78 1.23 3.54 -1.63
CA ARG A 78 1.05 4.97 -1.88
C ARG A 78 -0.01 5.52 -0.95
N ASN A 79 -1.16 4.84 -0.91
CA ASN A 79 -2.33 5.24 -0.14
C ASN A 79 -2.95 4.03 0.54
N LEU A 80 -3.40 4.20 1.78
CA LEU A 80 -4.09 3.20 2.57
C LEU A 80 -5.48 3.71 2.97
N SER A 81 -6.49 2.85 2.93
CA SER A 81 -7.80 3.09 3.52
C SER A 81 -8.30 1.85 4.24
N GLU A 82 -9.41 1.94 4.96
CA GLU A 82 -10.02 0.77 5.59
C GLU A 82 -10.48 -0.29 4.58
N SER A 83 -10.84 0.12 3.36
CA SER A 83 -11.37 -0.79 2.34
C SER A 83 -10.32 -1.35 1.37
N GLY A 84 -9.13 -0.75 1.31
CA GLY A 84 -8.13 -1.14 0.33
C GLY A 84 -6.83 -0.35 0.41
N VAL A 85 -5.92 -0.65 -0.52
CA VAL A 85 -4.60 -0.04 -0.60
C VAL A 85 -4.23 0.19 -2.07
N SER A 86 -3.57 1.31 -2.35
CA SER A 86 -2.88 1.54 -3.63
C SER A 86 -1.41 1.23 -3.43
N VAL A 87 -0.85 0.36 -4.27
CA VAL A 87 0.56 -0.05 -4.21
C VAL A 87 1.25 0.24 -5.53
N MET A 88 2.55 0.52 -5.47
CA MET A 88 3.41 0.72 -6.64
C MET A 88 4.36 -0.47 -6.76
N THR A 89 4.51 -0.99 -7.98
CA THR A 89 5.40 -2.11 -8.29
C THR A 89 6.04 -1.94 -9.67
N GLU A 90 7.17 -2.57 -9.89
CA GLU A 90 7.88 -2.57 -11.18
C GLU A 90 7.25 -3.53 -12.20
N GLN A 91 6.48 -4.51 -11.73
CA GLN A 91 5.90 -5.55 -12.56
C GLN A 91 4.41 -5.30 -12.80
N ARG A 92 3.98 -5.43 -14.05
CA ARG A 92 2.56 -5.33 -14.40
C ARG A 92 1.82 -6.57 -13.88
N ILE A 93 0.78 -6.37 -13.09
CA ILE A 93 -0.05 -7.46 -12.57
C ILE A 93 -1.36 -7.55 -13.37
N LYS A 94 -1.78 -8.78 -13.67
CA LYS A 94 -3.06 -9.06 -14.33
C LYS A 94 -4.22 -8.77 -13.36
N VAL A 95 -5.26 -8.10 -13.85
CA VAL A 95 -6.45 -7.73 -13.07
C VAL A 95 -7.70 -8.31 -13.75
N PRO A 96 -8.67 -8.88 -13.01
CA PRO A 96 -8.69 -9.06 -11.56
C PRO A 96 -7.93 -10.30 -11.10
N ILE A 97 -7.18 -10.21 -10.01
CA ILE A 97 -6.48 -11.36 -9.40
C ILE A 97 -6.49 -11.27 -7.87
N LEU A 98 -6.45 -12.42 -7.20
CA LEU A 98 -6.34 -12.49 -5.74
C LEU A 98 -4.86 -12.47 -5.34
N MET A 99 -4.56 -11.69 -4.32
CA MET A 99 -3.21 -11.48 -3.82
C MET A 99 -3.20 -11.56 -2.30
N GLN A 100 -2.12 -12.12 -1.76
CA GLN A 100 -1.81 -12.03 -0.34
C GLN A 100 -0.74 -10.97 -0.14
N LEU A 101 -1.04 -9.97 0.68
CA LEU A 101 -0.12 -8.91 1.06
C LEU A 101 0.50 -9.25 2.41
N ASN A 102 1.82 -9.12 2.48
CA ASN A 102 2.58 -9.16 3.72
C ASN A 102 3.11 -7.76 3.99
N ILE A 103 2.45 -7.06 4.92
CA ILE A 103 2.77 -5.71 5.31
C ILE A 103 3.69 -5.77 6.53
N ASN A 104 4.88 -5.20 6.40
CA ASN A 104 5.80 -5.02 7.51
C ASN A 104 5.52 -3.68 8.20
N LEU A 105 5.19 -3.72 9.49
CA LEU A 105 4.98 -2.51 10.28
C LEU A 105 6.25 -2.15 11.04
N PRO A 106 6.82 -0.95 10.87
CA PRO A 106 8.08 -0.59 11.51
C PRO A 106 7.99 -0.59 13.05
N MET A 107 6.79 -0.42 13.60
CA MET A 107 6.57 -0.39 15.05
C MET A 107 6.49 -1.77 15.71
N ARG A 108 6.42 -2.88 14.94
CA ARG A 108 6.24 -4.22 15.50
C ARG A 108 7.02 -5.28 14.71
N PRO A 109 7.52 -6.33 15.37
CA PRO A 109 8.23 -7.42 14.68
C PRO A 109 7.30 -8.35 13.88
N PHE A 110 5.98 -8.14 13.90
CA PHE A 110 5.01 -9.03 13.29
C PHE A 110 4.59 -8.53 11.91
N HIS A 111 4.53 -9.47 10.97
CA HIS A 111 4.03 -9.28 9.62
C HIS A 111 2.51 -9.39 9.58
N LEU A 112 1.83 -8.41 8.99
CA LEU A 112 0.39 -8.49 8.75
C LEU A 112 0.14 -9.17 7.41
N LEU A 113 -0.55 -10.31 7.45
CA LEU A 113 -1.02 -11.01 6.25
C LEU A 113 -2.46 -10.58 5.95
N ILE A 114 -2.67 -9.98 4.79
CA ILE A 114 -3.97 -9.48 4.35
C ILE A 114 -4.28 -9.99 2.96
N LEU A 115 -5.47 -10.56 2.75
CA LEU A 115 -5.94 -10.93 1.44
C LEU A 115 -6.57 -9.72 0.75
N ALA A 116 -6.20 -9.51 -0.51
CA ALA A 116 -6.70 -8.42 -1.32
C ALA A 116 -6.92 -8.86 -2.77
N LYS A 117 -7.96 -8.33 -3.40
CA LYS A 117 -8.22 -8.50 -4.83
C LYS A 117 -7.71 -7.28 -5.57
N ALA A 118 -6.86 -7.48 -6.59
CA ALA A 118 -6.51 -6.41 -7.51
C ALA A 118 -7.71 -6.04 -8.36
N VAL A 119 -8.03 -4.74 -8.39
CA VAL A 119 -9.19 -4.17 -9.09
C VAL A 119 -8.80 -3.19 -10.20
N ARG A 120 -7.58 -2.65 -10.16
CA ARG A 120 -7.03 -1.77 -11.21
C ARG A 120 -5.52 -1.88 -11.26
N CYS A 121 -4.95 -1.67 -12.44
CA CYS A 121 -3.51 -1.58 -12.67
C CYS A 121 -3.26 -0.51 -13.73
N ASP A 122 -2.76 0.63 -13.29
CA ASP A 122 -2.50 1.82 -14.11
C ASP A 122 -0.99 2.01 -14.25
N VAL A 123 -0.52 2.54 -15.38
CA VAL A 123 0.89 2.90 -15.57
C VAL A 123 1.10 4.30 -15.01
N LEU A 124 2.09 4.51 -14.14
CA LEU A 124 2.41 5.87 -13.69
C LEU A 124 3.12 6.64 -14.82
N PRO A 125 2.60 7.78 -15.26
CA PRO A 125 3.28 8.61 -16.25
C PRO A 125 4.64 9.06 -15.72
N ASN A 126 5.64 9.10 -16.59
CA ASN A 126 7.01 9.51 -16.27
C ASN A 126 7.74 8.59 -15.26
N SER A 127 7.25 7.36 -15.06
CA SER A 127 7.94 6.34 -14.29
C SER A 127 7.83 4.97 -14.99
N ASN A 128 8.76 4.06 -14.69
CA ASN A 128 8.66 2.66 -15.10
C ASN A 128 7.86 1.81 -14.09
N LEU A 129 6.95 2.43 -13.34
CA LEU A 129 6.19 1.80 -12.26
C LEU A 129 4.71 1.68 -12.63
N PHE A 130 4.08 0.65 -12.07
CA PHE A 130 2.66 0.38 -12.16
C PHE A 130 2.00 0.66 -10.81
N GLU A 131 0.90 1.42 -10.81
CA GLU A 131 0.03 1.59 -9.64
C GLU A 131 -1.11 0.58 -9.69
N ILE A 132 -1.23 -0.19 -8.62
CA ILE A 132 -2.20 -1.24 -8.48
C ILE A 132 -3.13 -0.89 -7.33
N GLY A 133 -4.42 -0.82 -7.64
CA GLY A 133 -5.45 -0.69 -6.62
C GLY A 133 -5.90 -2.06 -6.15
N LEU A 134 -5.78 -2.28 -4.85
CA LEU A 134 -6.15 -3.51 -4.17
C LEU A 134 -7.34 -3.24 -3.25
N LYS A 135 -8.36 -4.09 -3.32
CA LYS A 135 -9.50 -4.08 -2.40
C LYS A 135 -9.35 -5.23 -1.42
N PHE A 136 -9.45 -4.97 -0.12
CA PHE A 136 -9.32 -6.03 0.86
C PHE A 136 -10.47 -7.04 0.78
N VAL A 137 -10.15 -8.30 1.06
CA VAL A 137 -11.08 -9.43 1.05
C VAL A 137 -11.05 -10.09 2.41
N GLY A 138 -12.22 -10.22 3.04
CA GLY A 138 -12.36 -10.85 4.35
C GLY A 138 -12.22 -9.88 5.53
N ILE A 139 -11.99 -10.45 6.71
CA ILE A 139 -11.87 -9.70 7.96
C ILE A 139 -10.44 -9.20 8.10
N LEU A 140 -10.28 -7.89 8.26
CA LEU A 140 -8.99 -7.26 8.50
C LEU A 140 -8.53 -7.52 9.95
N PRO A 141 -7.23 -7.78 10.15
CA PRO A 141 -6.67 -7.87 11.50
C PRO A 141 -6.99 -6.62 12.33
N PRO A 142 -7.35 -6.74 13.61
CA PRO A 142 -7.67 -5.58 14.46
C PRO A 142 -6.48 -4.62 14.58
N GLU A 143 -5.26 -5.11 14.46
CA GLU A 143 -4.03 -4.30 14.44
C GLU A 143 -3.98 -3.38 13.23
N PHE A 144 -4.46 -3.86 12.08
CA PHE A 144 -4.53 -3.04 10.87
C PHE A 144 -5.53 -1.91 11.03
N LYS A 145 -6.68 -2.17 11.65
CA LYS A 145 -7.68 -1.13 11.95
C LYS A 145 -7.10 -0.04 12.85
N ARG A 146 -6.34 -0.43 13.89
CA ARG A 146 -5.65 0.52 14.76
C ARG A 146 -4.62 1.36 13.99
N LEU A 147 -3.85 0.75 13.09
CA LEU A 147 -2.91 1.47 12.25
C LEU A 147 -3.62 2.51 11.37
N VAL A 148 -4.70 2.13 10.70
CA VAL A 148 -5.48 3.06 9.86
C VAL A 148 -6.05 4.19 10.72
N ALA A 149 -6.54 3.91 11.92
CA ALA A 149 -7.02 4.92 12.85
C ALA A 149 -5.91 5.88 13.32
N THR A 150 -4.68 5.40 13.52
CA THR A 150 -3.53 6.27 13.84
C THR A 150 -3.06 7.11 12.64
N LEU A 151 -3.26 6.61 11.41
CA LEU A 151 -2.94 7.33 10.18
C LEU A 151 -4.01 8.35 9.79
N ALA A 152 -5.23 8.17 10.29
CA ALA A 152 -6.24 9.22 10.24
C ALA A 152 -5.71 10.40 11.05
N PRO A 153 -5.48 11.58 10.44
CA PRO A 153 -5.23 12.76 11.24
C PRO A 153 -6.45 12.90 12.16
N ASP A 154 -6.22 13.15 13.44
CA ASP A 154 -7.28 13.46 14.39
C ASP A 154 -8.11 14.61 13.82
N GLY A 155 -9.19 14.26 13.12
CA GLY A 155 -10.27 15.16 12.82
C GLY A 155 -10.96 15.38 14.15
N GLN A 156 -10.37 16.27 14.96
CA GLN A 156 -11.04 17.18 15.86
C GLN A 156 -12.42 16.65 16.30
N SER A 157 -12.41 15.69 17.24
CA SER A 157 -13.59 15.46 18.05
C SER A 157 -13.70 16.65 19.01
N ASP A 158 -14.09 17.82 18.48
CA ASP A 158 -14.73 18.86 19.28
C ASP A 158 -16.11 18.31 19.66
N SER A 159 -16.13 17.34 20.58
CA SER A 159 -17.32 17.03 21.36
C SER A 159 -17.49 18.16 22.38
N ASP A 160 -18.04 19.26 21.86
CA ASP A 160 -19.07 20.08 22.47
C ASP A 160 -19.08 20.08 24.01
N GLY A 161 -18.36 21.06 24.57
CA GLY A 161 -18.60 21.50 25.93
C GLY A 161 -19.93 22.26 26.00
N SER A 162 -21.03 21.55 26.21
CA SER A 162 -22.26 22.14 26.73
C SER A 162 -22.26 22.03 28.26
N LEU A 163 -21.57 22.98 28.87
CA LEU A 163 -21.94 23.50 30.19
C LEU A 163 -23.28 24.24 29.99
N GLU A 164 -24.37 23.69 30.50
CA GLU A 164 -25.52 24.50 30.88
C GLU A 164 -25.77 24.35 32.38
N ALA A 165 -25.51 25.47 33.05
CA ALA A 165 -26.02 26.01 34.32
C ALA A 165 -26.31 25.08 35.50
#